data_AF-A0AAD5YBY9-F1
#
_entry.id   AF-A0AAD5YBY9-F1
#
_cell.length_a   1.000
_cell.length_b   1.000
_cell.length_c   1.000
_cell.angle_alpha   90.00
_cell.angle_beta   90.00
_cell.angle_gamma   90.00
#
_symmetry.space_group_name_H-M   'P 1'
#
loop_
_entity.id
_entity.type
_entity.pdbx_description
1 polymer ?
#
loop_
_entity_poly.entity_id
_entity_poly.type
_entity_poly.pdbx_seq_one_letter_code
_entity_poly.pdbx_strand_id
1 'polypeptide(L)'
;MSASVTLAFLASVWFSFPVPRVKAYLVDDRDPQIRYNGTWELKGVQAEYQSTTSLNNIPGGTASLTFSGVQVAVYGSRTSGTYFTRSTYVMDGDNPTVFTAPPESSSTIYGIQFYNSGTLPNTEHTLIITNYGYWFYLDYFDVTTFNPNEPISENDESTLGLQSSALGFLPGAAPTSISALLSSNHQSSRSRMSSSVRASTPLPMPLFIHSYHLKT
;
A
#
# COMPACT_ATOMS: atom_id res chain seq x y z
N MET A 1 53.86 29.84 -45.29
CA MET A 1 53.17 30.16 -44.02
C MET A 1 52.12 29.09 -43.82
N SER A 2 52.36 28.15 -42.89
CA SER A 2 51.47 27.02 -42.60
C SER A 2 50.55 27.40 -41.45
N ALA A 3 49.23 27.35 -41.66
CA ALA A 3 48.24 27.55 -40.61
C ALA A 3 47.98 26.21 -39.91
N SER A 4 48.31 26.13 -38.61
CA SER A 4 47.97 24.98 -37.78
C SER A 4 46.48 24.98 -37.46
N VAL A 5 45.83 23.83 -37.69
CA VAL A 5 44.46 23.53 -37.26
C VAL A 5 44.53 22.99 -35.84
N THR A 6 43.99 23.71 -34.87
CA THR A 6 43.84 23.22 -33.50
C THR A 6 42.46 22.56 -33.38
N LEU A 7 42.44 21.23 -33.32
CA LEU A 7 41.23 20.44 -33.11
C LEU A 7 40.86 20.51 -31.62
N ALA A 8 39.76 21.18 -31.28
CA ALA A 8 39.22 21.18 -29.92
C ALA A 8 38.51 19.84 -29.66
N PHE A 9 39.05 19.04 -28.74
CA PHE A 9 38.33 17.89 -28.19
C PHE A 9 37.18 18.39 -27.32
N LEU A 10 35.94 18.19 -27.77
CA LEU A 10 34.77 18.31 -26.91
C LEU A 10 34.80 17.15 -25.91
N ALA A 11 35.07 17.45 -24.64
CA ALA A 11 34.93 16.49 -23.56
C ALA A 11 33.45 16.07 -23.47
N SER A 12 33.19 14.78 -23.68
CA SER A 12 31.89 14.18 -23.40
C SER A 12 31.62 14.32 -21.90
N VAL A 13 30.67 15.18 -21.55
CA VAL A 13 30.12 15.24 -20.19
C VAL A 13 29.26 14.00 -20.03
N TRP A 14 29.76 13.02 -19.27
CA TRP A 14 28.95 11.90 -18.81
C TRP A 14 27.93 12.46 -17.83
N PHE A 15 26.67 12.53 -18.23
CA PHE A 15 25.59 12.81 -17.27
C PHE A 15 25.46 11.61 -16.35
N SER A 16 25.94 11.75 -15.10
CA SER A 16 25.63 10.80 -14.05
C SER A 16 24.16 10.98 -13.71
N PHE A 17 23.33 10.01 -14.07
CA PHE A 17 21.96 9.98 -13.59
C PHE A 17 21.98 9.83 -12.07
N PRO A 18 21.23 10.66 -11.33
CA PRO A 18 21.14 10.49 -9.90
C PRO A 18 20.32 9.26 -9.55
N VAL A 19 20.70 8.59 -8.46
CA VAL A 19 20.06 7.35 -8.06
C VAL A 19 19.02 7.65 -6.96
N PRO A 20 17.74 7.25 -7.11
CA PRO A 20 16.71 7.55 -6.12
C PRO A 20 16.98 6.85 -4.80
N ARG A 21 16.95 7.59 -3.68
CA ARG A 21 17.13 7.04 -2.33
C ARG A 21 16.03 6.08 -1.89
N VAL A 22 14.87 6.16 -2.54
CA VAL A 22 13.72 5.30 -2.30
C VAL A 22 13.56 4.40 -3.51
N LYS A 23 13.49 3.08 -3.29
CA LYS A 23 13.31 2.10 -4.37
C LYS A 23 12.23 1.10 -4.00
N ALA A 24 11.26 0.92 -4.89
CA ALA A 24 10.28 -0.15 -4.82
C ALA A 24 10.75 -1.37 -5.61
N TYR A 25 10.50 -2.56 -5.08
CA TYR A 25 10.68 -3.82 -5.78
C TYR A 25 9.57 -4.81 -5.40
N LEU A 26 9.27 -5.72 -6.33
CA LEU A 26 8.22 -6.71 -6.15
C LEU A 26 8.82 -8.04 -5.71
N VAL A 27 8.20 -8.68 -4.71
CA VAL A 27 8.49 -10.04 -4.27
C VAL A 27 7.35 -10.93 -4.73
N ASP A 28 7.62 -11.83 -5.67
CA ASP A 28 6.68 -12.81 -6.21
C ASP A 28 6.19 -13.78 -5.12
N ASP A 29 4.96 -14.30 -5.19
CA ASP A 29 4.45 -15.30 -4.24
C ASP A 29 5.30 -16.58 -4.20
N ARG A 30 6.11 -16.84 -5.24
CA ARG A 30 7.02 -18.00 -5.29
C ARG A 30 8.43 -17.69 -4.81
N ASP A 31 8.70 -16.47 -4.35
CA ASP A 31 10.02 -16.09 -3.88
C ASP A 31 10.43 -16.93 -2.65
N PRO A 32 11.66 -17.50 -2.63
CA PRO A 32 12.14 -18.31 -1.52
C PRO A 32 12.37 -17.54 -0.22
N GLN A 33 12.16 -16.22 -0.18
CA GLN A 33 12.10 -15.44 1.06
C GLN A 33 10.78 -15.67 1.82
N ILE A 34 9.71 -16.08 1.12
CA ILE A 34 8.41 -16.31 1.74
C ILE A 34 8.41 -17.68 2.44
N ARG A 35 7.86 -17.71 3.65
CA ARG A 35 7.67 -18.94 4.43
C ARG A 35 6.18 -19.23 4.55
N TYR A 36 5.77 -20.32 3.91
CA TYR A 36 4.39 -20.80 3.97
C TYR A 36 4.23 -21.88 5.03
N ASN A 37 3.09 -21.86 5.73
CA ASN A 37 2.66 -22.93 6.62
C ASN A 37 1.18 -23.24 6.40
N GLY A 38 0.83 -24.52 6.48
CA GLY A 38 -0.46 -25.06 6.05
C GLY A 38 -0.45 -25.56 4.60
N THR A 39 -1.63 -25.77 4.04
CA THR A 39 -1.79 -26.28 2.66
C THR A 39 -1.88 -25.13 1.68
N TRP A 40 -0.82 -24.95 0.87
CA TRP A 40 -0.77 -23.95 -0.19
C TRP A 40 -0.67 -24.65 -1.54
N GLU A 41 -1.49 -24.23 -2.49
CA GLU A 41 -1.51 -24.74 -3.86
C GLU A 41 -0.97 -23.69 -4.81
N LEU A 42 -0.04 -24.10 -5.68
CA LEU A 42 0.45 -23.24 -6.76
C LEU A 42 -0.62 -23.12 -7.85
N LYS A 43 -0.99 -21.88 -8.15
CA LYS A 43 -1.89 -21.46 -9.23
C LYS A 43 -1.20 -20.37 -10.05
N GLY A 44 -1.95 -19.69 -10.91
CA GLY A 44 -1.41 -18.71 -11.82
C GLY A 44 -2.23 -18.55 -13.09
N VAL A 45 -2.52 -17.32 -13.47
CA VAL A 45 -2.99 -16.95 -14.82
C VAL A 45 -2.25 -15.72 -15.33
N GLN A 46 -2.25 -15.47 -16.64
CA GLN A 46 -1.49 -14.39 -17.27
C GLN A 46 -1.75 -12.98 -16.68
N ALA A 47 -2.91 -12.76 -16.06
CA ALA A 47 -3.26 -11.48 -15.45
C ALA A 47 -2.61 -11.23 -14.08
N GLU A 48 -2.00 -12.26 -13.47
CA GLU A 48 -1.33 -12.20 -12.16
C GLU A 48 0.15 -11.87 -12.35
N TYR A 49 0.79 -11.35 -11.30
CA TYR A 49 2.21 -11.03 -11.37
C TYR A 49 3.01 -12.30 -11.66
N GLN A 50 3.91 -12.22 -12.64
CA GLN A 50 4.64 -13.36 -13.22
C GLN A 50 3.76 -14.57 -13.63
N SER A 51 2.46 -14.37 -13.79
CA SER A 51 1.47 -15.44 -13.99
C SER A 51 1.43 -16.49 -12.87
N THR A 52 1.57 -16.04 -11.62
CA THR A 52 1.69 -16.91 -10.45
C THR A 52 0.72 -16.49 -9.36
N THR A 53 0.24 -17.46 -8.58
CA THR A 53 -0.45 -17.21 -7.31
C THR A 53 -0.28 -18.41 -6.39
N SER A 54 -0.34 -18.14 -5.09
CA SER A 54 -0.36 -19.15 -4.04
C SER A 54 -1.73 -19.14 -3.37
N LEU A 55 -2.49 -20.20 -3.60
CA LEU A 55 -3.84 -20.37 -3.04
C LEU A 55 -3.76 -21.10 -1.70
N ASN A 56 -4.38 -20.50 -0.68
CA ASN A 56 -4.77 -21.22 0.53
C ASN A 56 -6.29 -21.18 0.67
N ASN A 57 -6.89 -22.37 0.78
CA ASN A 57 -8.34 -22.57 0.91
C ASN A 57 -8.75 -23.14 2.27
N ILE A 58 -7.82 -23.20 3.23
CA ILE A 58 -8.03 -23.72 4.58
C ILE A 58 -7.72 -22.60 5.59
N PRO A 59 -8.72 -22.13 6.38
CA PRO A 59 -8.49 -21.16 7.44
C PRO A 59 -7.35 -21.60 8.38
N GLY A 60 -6.50 -20.65 8.76
CA GLY A 60 -5.30 -20.85 9.58
C GLY A 60 -4.00 -21.01 8.80
N GLY A 61 -4.04 -21.12 7.46
CA GLY A 61 -2.83 -21.05 6.64
C GLY A 61 -2.11 -19.70 6.79
N THR A 62 -0.79 -19.72 6.86
CA THR A 62 0.02 -18.51 7.03
C THR A 62 1.12 -18.38 5.97
N ALA A 63 1.44 -17.14 5.64
CA ALA A 63 2.62 -16.76 4.85
C ALA A 63 3.38 -15.68 5.63
N SER A 64 4.71 -15.79 5.72
CA SER A 64 5.54 -14.74 6.31
C SER A 64 6.62 -14.25 5.36
N LEU A 65 6.85 -12.95 5.37
CA LEU A 65 7.93 -12.28 4.64
C LEU A 65 8.77 -11.47 5.62
N THR A 66 10.09 -11.69 5.60
CA THR A 66 11.07 -10.82 6.27
C THR A 66 11.72 -9.95 5.21
N PHE A 67 11.72 -8.63 5.41
CA PHE A 67 12.28 -7.67 4.46
C PHE A 67 12.97 -6.52 5.20
N SER A 68 13.92 -5.86 4.54
CA SER A 68 14.46 -4.58 4.99
C SER A 68 13.87 -3.46 4.15
N GLY A 69 13.26 -2.46 4.79
CA GLY A 69 12.64 -1.37 4.06
C GLY A 69 11.81 -0.44 4.93
N VAL A 70 11.05 0.45 4.28
CA VAL A 70 10.22 1.49 4.91
C VAL A 70 8.73 1.31 4.63
N GLN A 71 8.35 0.35 3.79
CA GLN A 71 6.94 0.02 3.52
C GLN A 71 6.83 -1.37 2.87
N VAL A 72 5.71 -2.05 3.14
CA VAL A 72 5.25 -3.21 2.37
C VAL A 72 3.75 -3.12 2.09
N ALA A 73 3.35 -3.49 0.88
CA ALA A 73 1.96 -3.74 0.51
C ALA A 73 1.79 -5.18 0.00
N VAL A 74 0.60 -5.75 0.19
CA VAL A 74 0.29 -7.12 -0.22
C VAL A 74 -0.81 -7.10 -1.25
N TYR A 75 -0.61 -7.81 -2.34
CA TYR A 75 -1.55 -7.92 -3.45
C TYR A 75 -1.99 -9.36 -3.67
N GLY A 76 -3.21 -9.50 -4.16
CA GLY A 76 -3.79 -10.80 -4.46
C GLY A 76 -4.95 -10.75 -5.44
N SER A 77 -5.46 -11.94 -5.72
CA SER A 77 -6.58 -12.16 -6.64
C SER A 77 -7.84 -12.53 -5.90
N ARG A 78 -8.98 -12.20 -6.49
CA ARG A 78 -10.31 -12.62 -6.02
C ARG A 78 -11.11 -13.16 -7.18
N THR A 79 -11.55 -14.40 -7.07
CA THR A 79 -12.35 -15.07 -8.11
C THR A 79 -13.83 -14.66 -8.07
N SER A 80 -14.53 -14.77 -9.21
CA SER A 80 -15.98 -14.56 -9.32
C SER A 80 -16.77 -15.64 -8.59
N GLY A 81 -17.82 -15.26 -7.87
CA GLY A 81 -18.68 -16.17 -7.11
C GLY A 81 -18.92 -15.69 -5.68
N THR A 82 -19.49 -16.57 -4.86
CA THR A 82 -19.75 -16.32 -3.44
C THR A 82 -18.68 -16.99 -2.60
N TYR A 83 -17.65 -16.21 -2.23
CA TYR A 83 -16.51 -16.73 -1.49
C TYR A 83 -16.17 -15.83 -0.31
N PHE A 84 -15.96 -16.45 0.84
CA PHE A 84 -15.49 -15.76 2.02
C PHE A 84 -13.97 -15.61 1.93
N THR A 85 -13.51 -14.40 1.57
CA THR A 85 -12.09 -14.02 1.60
C THR A 85 -11.88 -13.08 2.77
N ARG A 86 -11.14 -13.55 3.76
CA ARG A 86 -10.75 -12.79 4.95
C ARG A 86 -9.33 -13.17 5.34
N SER A 87 -8.50 -12.19 5.61
CA SER A 87 -7.13 -12.40 6.08
C SER A 87 -6.73 -11.34 7.10
N THR A 88 -5.69 -11.63 7.87
CA THR A 88 -5.08 -10.66 8.77
C THR A 88 -3.60 -10.48 8.47
N TYR A 89 -3.09 -9.32 8.83
CA TYR A 89 -1.72 -8.87 8.61
C TYR A 89 -1.16 -8.35 9.93
N VAL A 90 -0.10 -8.99 10.41
CA VAL A 90 0.61 -8.62 11.64
C VAL A 90 2.02 -8.19 11.26
N MET A 91 2.33 -6.93 11.51
CA MET A 91 3.65 -6.34 11.28
C MET A 91 4.43 -6.35 12.59
N ASP A 92 5.59 -7.01 12.63
CA ASP A 92 6.49 -7.03 13.80
C ASP A 92 5.85 -7.43 15.15
N GLY A 93 4.75 -8.20 15.10
CA GLY A 93 4.01 -8.61 16.29
C GLY A 93 2.96 -7.59 16.79
N ASP A 94 2.70 -6.52 16.04
CA ASP A 94 1.65 -5.54 16.34
C ASP A 94 0.23 -6.13 16.24
N ASN A 95 -0.76 -5.28 16.54
CA ASN A 95 -2.16 -5.65 16.39
C ASN A 95 -2.49 -5.99 14.92
N PRO A 96 -3.33 -7.02 14.68
CA PRO A 96 -3.66 -7.45 13.33
C PRO A 96 -4.52 -6.42 12.59
N THR A 97 -4.12 -6.08 11.37
CA THR A 97 -4.99 -5.42 10.40
C THR A 97 -5.80 -6.47 9.65
N VAL A 98 -7.11 -6.25 9.52
CA VAL A 98 -8.03 -7.21 8.88
C VAL A 98 -8.37 -6.75 7.47
N PHE A 99 -8.24 -7.64 6.49
CA PHE A 99 -8.87 -7.51 5.18
C PHE A 99 -10.09 -8.42 5.12
N THR A 100 -11.20 -7.92 4.60
CA THR A 100 -12.40 -8.71 4.30
C THR A 100 -12.96 -8.25 2.98
N ALA A 101 -12.98 -9.15 2.00
CA ALA A 101 -13.58 -8.85 0.72
C ALA A 101 -15.12 -8.88 0.84
N PRO A 102 -15.85 -8.20 -0.06
CA PRO A 102 -17.28 -8.42 -0.20
C PRO A 102 -17.59 -9.91 -0.43
N PRO A 103 -18.76 -10.41 0.02
CA PRO A 103 -19.08 -11.83 -0.06
C PRO A 103 -19.27 -12.34 -1.51
N GLU A 104 -19.61 -11.45 -2.44
CA GLU A 104 -19.94 -11.80 -3.82
C GLU A 104 -19.18 -10.93 -4.82
N SER A 105 -18.70 -11.56 -5.90
CA SER A 105 -18.08 -10.88 -7.04
C SER A 105 -18.65 -11.44 -8.34
N SER A 106 -19.11 -10.56 -9.24
CA SER A 106 -19.57 -10.96 -10.58
C SER A 106 -18.42 -11.28 -11.54
N SER A 107 -17.20 -10.83 -11.23
CA SER A 107 -16.00 -11.07 -12.02
C SER A 107 -14.80 -11.41 -11.13
N THR A 108 -13.81 -12.07 -11.73
CA THR A 108 -12.49 -12.21 -11.12
C THR A 108 -11.75 -10.88 -11.23
N ILE A 109 -11.12 -10.45 -10.15
CA ILE A 109 -10.34 -9.21 -10.05
C ILE A 109 -8.94 -9.58 -9.57
N TYR A 110 -7.92 -9.08 -10.26
CA TYR A 110 -6.50 -9.33 -10.01
C TYR A 110 -5.83 -8.08 -9.44
N GLY A 111 -4.67 -8.24 -8.77
CA GLY A 111 -3.89 -7.11 -8.27
C GLY A 111 -4.62 -6.25 -7.23
N ILE A 112 -5.47 -6.86 -6.40
CA ILE A 112 -6.16 -6.15 -5.32
C ILE A 112 -5.18 -5.96 -4.17
N GLN A 113 -5.00 -4.73 -3.72
CA GLN A 113 -4.25 -4.46 -2.49
C GLN A 113 -5.07 -4.93 -1.28
N PHE A 114 -4.59 -5.97 -0.61
CA PHE A 114 -5.21 -6.45 0.63
C PHE A 114 -4.68 -5.74 1.86
N TYR A 115 -3.44 -5.26 1.82
CA TYR A 115 -2.78 -4.63 2.94
C TYR A 115 -1.74 -3.60 2.49
N ASN A 116 -1.52 -2.59 3.33
CA ASN A 116 -0.41 -1.65 3.26
C ASN A 116 0.04 -1.34 4.68
N SER A 117 1.34 -1.38 4.94
CA SER A 117 1.91 -1.14 6.27
C SER A 117 1.87 0.32 6.71
N GLY A 118 1.65 1.26 5.78
CA GLY A 118 2.06 2.64 5.96
C GLY A 118 3.58 2.77 5.99
N THR A 119 4.07 3.90 6.51
CA THR A 119 5.50 4.16 6.67
C THR A 119 6.04 3.43 7.90
N LEU A 120 7.14 2.72 7.71
CA LEU A 120 7.90 2.00 8.73
C LEU A 120 9.29 2.64 8.91
N PRO A 121 9.94 2.44 10.08
CA PRO A 121 11.37 2.70 10.22
C PRO A 121 12.19 1.96 9.16
N ASN A 122 13.35 2.48 8.74
CA ASN A 122 14.19 1.77 7.77
C ASN A 122 15.02 0.67 8.46
N THR A 123 14.36 -0.42 8.82
CA THR A 123 14.93 -1.57 9.55
C THR A 123 14.52 -2.88 8.87
N GLU A 124 14.92 -4.02 9.47
CA GLU A 124 14.33 -5.31 9.12
C GLU A 124 12.96 -5.44 9.80
N HIS A 125 11.99 -5.93 9.03
CA HIS A 125 10.60 -6.13 9.43
C HIS A 125 10.16 -7.55 9.09
N THR A 126 9.19 -8.07 9.83
CA THR A 126 8.54 -9.35 9.54
C THR A 126 7.02 -9.17 9.46
N LEU A 127 6.47 -9.46 8.28
CA LEU A 127 5.03 -9.51 8.05
C LEU A 127 4.53 -10.95 8.16
N ILE A 128 3.48 -11.16 8.95
CA ILE A 128 2.77 -12.43 9.04
C ILE A 128 1.35 -12.24 8.51
N ILE A 129 0.99 -13.02 7.50
CA ILE A 129 -0.34 -13.11 6.91
C ILE A 129 -1.02 -14.36 7.46
N THR A 130 -2.29 -14.27 7.85
CA THR A 130 -3.11 -15.44 8.19
C THR A 130 -4.41 -15.42 7.40
N ASN A 131 -4.72 -16.50 6.70
CA ASN A 131 -5.99 -16.69 6.03
C ASN A 131 -7.06 -17.15 7.05
N TYR A 132 -8.24 -16.52 7.01
CA TYR A 132 -9.43 -16.93 7.77
C TYR A 132 -10.61 -17.29 6.86
N GLY A 133 -10.43 -17.16 5.54
CA GLY A 133 -11.41 -17.48 4.51
C GLY A 133 -11.17 -18.82 3.83
N TYR A 134 -11.96 -19.08 2.79
CA TYR A 134 -11.89 -20.31 1.99
C TYR A 134 -11.17 -20.12 0.65
N TRP A 135 -10.88 -18.89 0.25
CA TRP A 135 -10.20 -18.57 -1.00
C TRP A 135 -9.33 -17.33 -0.81
N PHE A 136 -8.06 -17.57 -0.49
CA PHE A 136 -7.04 -16.55 -0.39
C PHE A 136 -5.97 -16.82 -1.44
N TYR A 137 -5.92 -15.98 -2.47
CA TYR A 137 -4.89 -16.00 -3.50
C TYR A 137 -3.89 -14.88 -3.20
N LEU A 138 -2.70 -15.25 -2.75
CA LEU A 138 -1.56 -14.35 -2.63
C LEU A 138 -0.82 -14.29 -3.97
N ASP A 139 -0.52 -13.09 -4.44
CA ASP A 139 0.12 -12.85 -5.75
C ASP A 139 1.52 -12.26 -5.58
N TYR A 140 1.66 -11.09 -4.94
CA TYR A 140 2.96 -10.50 -4.70
C TYR A 140 2.96 -9.50 -3.55
N PHE A 141 4.17 -9.10 -3.14
CA PHE A 141 4.42 -8.01 -2.22
C PHE A 141 5.11 -6.88 -2.96
N ASP A 142 4.73 -5.64 -2.66
CA ASP A 142 5.45 -4.44 -3.07
C ASP A 142 6.22 -3.89 -1.87
N VAL A 143 7.55 -3.97 -1.91
CA VAL A 143 8.44 -3.54 -0.83
C VAL A 143 9.18 -2.28 -1.25
N THR A 144 9.10 -1.26 -0.41
CA THR A 144 9.87 -0.02 -0.60
C THR A 144 11.04 0.02 0.37
N THR A 145 12.23 0.32 -0.15
CA THR A 145 13.48 0.48 0.61
C THR A 145 13.92 1.93 0.63
N PHE A 146 14.71 2.30 1.63
CA PHE A 146 15.38 3.59 1.70
C PHE A 146 16.89 3.41 1.93
N ASN A 147 17.72 4.05 1.11
CA ASN A 147 19.17 4.05 1.29
C ASN A 147 19.67 5.49 1.57
N PRO A 148 20.05 5.82 2.83
CA PRO A 148 20.54 7.16 3.16
C PRO A 148 21.93 7.46 2.58
N ASN A 149 22.68 6.43 2.18
CA ASN A 149 24.03 6.57 1.63
C ASN A 149 24.05 6.73 0.11
N GLU A 150 22.89 6.60 -0.53
CA GLU A 150 22.72 6.90 -1.93
C GLU A 150 22.70 8.44 -2.13
N PRO A 151 23.35 9.00 -3.17
CA PRO A 151 23.39 10.44 -3.37
C PRO A 151 21.97 11.03 -3.49
N ILE A 152 21.67 12.10 -2.73
CA ILE A 152 20.42 12.87 -2.90
C ILE A 152 20.47 13.54 -4.26
N SER A 153 19.35 13.57 -4.98
CA SER A 153 19.12 14.60 -5.98
C SER A 153 17.84 15.36 -5.70
N GLU A 154 17.96 16.68 -5.73
CA GLU A 154 16.94 17.66 -5.36
C GLU A 154 15.78 17.80 -6.36
N ASN A 155 15.56 16.83 -7.26
CA ASN A 155 14.60 16.97 -8.36
C ASN A 155 13.48 15.92 -8.39
N ASP A 156 13.17 15.26 -7.28
CA ASP A 156 11.99 14.39 -7.18
C ASP A 156 11.00 14.97 -6.15
N GLU A 157 10.15 15.87 -6.62
CA GLU A 157 8.97 16.32 -5.89
C GLU A 157 7.95 15.18 -5.86
N SER A 158 7.97 14.37 -4.81
CA SER A 158 6.79 13.58 -4.41
C SER A 158 5.99 14.41 -3.41
N THR A 159 4.82 14.85 -3.86
CA THR A 159 3.88 15.72 -3.16
C THR A 159 3.32 15.06 -1.89
N LEU A 160 3.97 15.27 -0.75
CA LEU A 160 3.33 15.21 0.56
C LEU A 160 3.35 16.60 1.20
N GLY A 161 2.35 17.40 0.81
CA GLY A 161 2.14 18.73 1.34
C GLY A 161 1.76 18.69 2.82
N LEU A 162 2.69 19.07 3.67
CA LEU A 162 2.39 19.77 4.92
C LEU A 162 3.27 21.02 4.97
N GLN A 163 2.77 22.09 4.34
CA GLN A 163 3.36 23.42 4.48
C GLN A 163 3.11 23.94 5.89
N SER A 164 4.15 23.91 6.73
CA SER A 164 4.24 24.79 7.90
C SER A 164 5.32 25.84 7.62
N SER A 165 4.91 26.94 6.99
CA SER A 165 5.79 28.08 6.75
C SER A 165 5.97 28.89 8.04
N ALA A 166 7.05 28.62 8.76
CA ALA A 166 7.61 29.56 9.73
C ALA A 166 8.73 30.35 9.03
N LEU A 167 8.43 31.57 8.56
CA LEU A 167 9.47 32.52 8.18
C LEU A 167 9.79 33.44 9.36
N GLY A 168 11.07 33.46 9.71
CA GLY A 168 11.64 34.24 10.80
C GLY A 168 11.51 35.75 10.58
N PHE A 169 11.23 36.43 11.67
CA PHE A 169 11.39 37.86 11.87
C PHE A 169 12.87 38.27 11.75
N LEU A 170 13.14 39.47 11.23
CA LEU A 170 13.86 40.59 11.90
C LEU A 170 13.89 41.85 10.98
N PRO A 171 14.19 43.06 11.50
CA PRO A 171 13.27 44.20 11.41
C PRO A 171 13.77 45.33 10.50
N GLY A 172 12.83 46.18 10.06
CA GLY A 172 13.17 47.57 9.70
C GLY A 172 12.40 48.14 8.51
N ALA A 173 11.79 49.29 8.75
CA ALA A 173 11.23 50.26 7.81
C ALA A 173 9.84 49.95 7.20
N ALA A 174 8.84 50.69 7.69
CA ALA A 174 7.56 50.92 7.01
C ALA A 174 7.80 51.68 5.69
N PRO A 175 6.86 51.63 4.72
CA PRO A 175 5.80 52.64 4.78
C PRO A 175 4.41 52.23 4.24
N THR A 176 3.41 52.89 4.82
CA THR A 176 2.16 53.45 4.24
C THR A 176 1.21 52.60 3.39
N SER A 177 -0.01 52.56 3.93
CA SER A 177 -1.32 52.27 3.39
C SER A 177 -1.65 52.95 2.05
N ILE A 178 -2.42 52.25 1.20
CA ILE A 178 -3.46 52.88 0.36
C ILE A 178 -4.72 52.01 0.36
N SER A 179 -5.83 52.69 0.56
CA SER A 179 -7.17 52.28 0.93
C SER A 179 -8.00 51.58 -0.15
N ALA A 180 -8.99 50.81 0.35
CA ALA A 180 -10.42 50.79 -0.02
C ALA A 180 -10.81 50.63 -1.51
N LEU A 181 -11.83 49.83 -1.84
CA LEU A 181 -13.27 50.10 -1.70
C LEU A 181 -14.02 48.74 -1.84
N LEU A 182 -14.91 48.34 -0.92
CA LEU A 182 -16.40 48.45 -1.01
C LEU A 182 -16.97 47.79 -2.28
N SER A 183 -17.94 46.88 -2.32
CA SER A 183 -19.01 46.38 -1.44
C SER A 183 -19.44 45.00 -2.05
N SER A 184 -20.16 44.07 -1.44
CA SER A 184 -21.45 44.18 -0.77
C SER A 184 -21.88 42.77 -0.29
N ASN A 185 -22.58 42.72 0.85
CA ASN A 185 -23.83 41.98 1.14
C ASN A 185 -23.94 40.48 0.76
N HIS A 186 -24.52 39.58 1.55
CA HIS A 186 -25.37 39.67 2.72
C HIS A 186 -25.44 38.27 3.35
N GLN A 187 -25.77 38.25 4.65
CA GLN A 187 -26.10 37.10 5.50
C GLN A 187 -27.01 36.08 4.80
N SER A 188 -26.90 34.79 5.08
CA SER A 188 -27.56 34.11 6.22
C SER A 188 -27.60 32.61 5.84
N SER A 189 -27.71 31.59 6.67
CA SER A 189 -27.92 31.43 8.10
C SER A 189 -27.70 29.95 8.44
N ARG A 190 -27.29 29.69 9.68
CA ARG A 190 -27.33 28.38 10.33
C ARG A 190 -28.78 27.89 10.44
N SER A 191 -28.99 26.58 10.37
CA SER A 191 -29.90 25.93 11.31
C SER A 191 -29.50 24.47 11.57
N ARG A 192 -29.46 24.14 12.87
CA ARG A 192 -29.48 22.79 13.44
C ARG A 192 -30.83 22.16 13.14
N MET A 193 -30.87 20.83 12.94
CA MET A 193 -31.79 19.98 13.70
C MET A 193 -31.32 18.53 13.78
N SER A 194 -31.49 17.99 14.99
CA SER A 194 -31.26 16.62 15.42
C SER A 194 -32.36 15.69 14.92
N SER A 195 -32.06 14.42 14.62
CA SER A 195 -32.84 13.30 15.17
C SER A 195 -32.26 11.90 14.85
N SER A 196 -32.24 11.12 15.93
CA SER A 196 -32.51 9.69 16.07
C SER A 196 -31.62 8.65 15.38
N VAL A 197 -30.79 8.07 16.24
CA VAL A 197 -30.32 6.68 16.23
C VAL A 197 -31.47 5.69 16.03
N ARG A 198 -31.29 4.71 15.14
CA ARG A 198 -31.98 3.41 15.19
C ARG A 198 -30.96 2.32 14.92
N ALA A 199 -30.71 1.49 15.93
CA ALA A 199 -29.91 0.29 15.85
C ALA A 199 -30.74 -0.81 15.18
N SER A 200 -30.18 -1.46 14.17
CA SER A 200 -30.74 -2.67 13.56
C SER A 200 -29.99 -3.87 14.11
N THR A 201 -30.67 -4.70 14.90
CA THR A 201 -30.19 -5.99 15.39
C THR A 201 -30.06 -7.01 14.25
N PRO A 202 -28.97 -7.78 14.13
CA PRO A 202 -28.89 -8.91 13.21
C PRO A 202 -29.69 -10.11 13.73
N LEU A 203 -30.35 -10.83 12.82
CA LEU A 203 -31.09 -12.08 13.08
C LEU A 203 -30.12 -13.22 13.43
N PRO A 204 -30.51 -14.18 14.31
CA PRO A 204 -29.70 -15.37 14.57
C PRO A 204 -29.75 -16.35 13.38
N MET A 205 -28.58 -16.82 12.95
CA MET A 205 -28.41 -17.87 11.93
C MET A 205 -28.82 -19.25 12.50
N PRO A 206 -29.46 -20.14 11.72
CA PRO A 206 -29.80 -21.48 12.18
C PRO A 206 -28.55 -22.37 12.28
N LEU A 207 -28.44 -23.07 13.41
CA LEU A 207 -27.48 -24.14 13.67
C LEU A 207 -27.75 -25.31 12.72
N PHE A 208 -26.85 -25.63 11.79
CA PHE A 208 -26.86 -26.91 11.08
C PHE A 208 -26.06 -27.94 11.87
N ILE A 209 -26.76 -28.83 12.57
CA ILE A 209 -26.18 -30.02 13.20
C ILE A 209 -25.81 -31.00 12.08
N HIS A 210 -24.51 -31.26 11.89
CA HIS A 210 -24.04 -32.38 11.07
C HIS A 210 -24.14 -33.68 11.90
N SER A 211 -25.14 -34.49 11.59
CA SER A 211 -25.21 -35.88 12.06
C SER A 211 -24.18 -36.72 11.31
N TYR A 212 -23.12 -37.14 11.99
CA TYR A 212 -22.22 -38.17 11.48
C TYR A 212 -22.89 -39.53 11.61
N HIS A 213 -23.28 -40.14 10.49
CA HIS A 213 -23.56 -41.57 10.43
C HIS A 213 -22.23 -42.34 10.38
N LEU A 214 -21.87 -43.00 11.48
CA LEU A 214 -20.94 -44.12 11.43
C LEU A 214 -21.64 -45.28 10.69
N LYS A 215 -21.01 -45.78 9.62
CA LYS A 215 -21.23 -47.15 9.17
C LYS A 215 -20.04 -47.99 9.62
N THR A 216 -20.36 -48.94 10.50
CA THR A 216 -19.64 -50.21 10.71
C THR A 216 -19.45 -50.97 9.41
#